data_AF-A0A7L1WA14-F1
#
_entry.id   AF-A0A7L1WA14-F1
#
_cell.length_a   1.000
_cell.length_b   1.000
_cell.length_c   1.000
_cell.angle_alpha   90.00
_cell.angle_beta   90.00
_cell.angle_gamma   90.00
#
_symmetry.space_group_name_H-M   'P 1'
#
loop_
_entity.id
_entity.type
_entity.pdbx_description
1 polymer ?
#
loop_
_entity_poly.entity_id
_entity_poly.type
_entity_poly.pdbx_seq_one_letter_code
_entity_poly.pdbx_strand_id
1 'polypeptide(L)'
;KIGRGGIESQKIGKSVVESQKNGRGGVESSKIGKSGVEEEKNGRAGVESQKMGNSTAESQKIGKSIVESQKNGRAGVEERKIGKSVVESQKNGRSIIESQKNGRTGIEEQKIGRASVESQKIGKSVVESQK
;
A
#
# COMPACT_ATOMS: atom_id res chain seq x y z
N LYS A 1 1.43 23.42 6.37
CA LYS A 1 0.01 23.37 6.83
C LYS A 1 -0.27 21.93 7.29
N ILE A 2 -0.44 21.68 8.61
CA ILE A 2 -0.84 20.35 9.10
C ILE A 2 -2.35 20.26 8.89
N GLY A 3 -2.74 19.81 7.70
CA GLY A 3 -4.14 19.69 7.31
C GLY A 3 -4.70 18.35 7.76
N ARG A 4 -5.88 18.35 8.39
CA ARG A 4 -6.75 17.18 8.40
C ARG A 4 -7.44 17.13 7.03
N GLY A 5 -7.33 16.04 6.28
CA GLY A 5 -7.99 15.92 4.98
C GLY A 5 -7.82 14.56 4.32
N GLY A 6 -8.84 14.12 3.58
CA GLY A 6 -8.85 12.94 2.70
C GLY A 6 -8.41 13.30 1.27
N ILE A 7 -7.86 12.33 0.53
CA ILE A 7 -7.70 12.43 -0.94
C ILE A 7 -8.44 11.21 -1.44
N GLU A 8 -9.39 11.44 -2.34
CA GLU A 8 -10.11 10.38 -3.03
C GLU A 8 -9.79 10.50 -4.52
N SER A 9 -9.59 9.37 -5.18
CA SER A 9 -9.32 9.34 -6.62
C SER A 9 -9.91 8.11 -7.27
N GLN A 10 -10.67 8.33 -8.34
CA GLN A 10 -11.19 7.27 -9.20
C GLN A 10 -10.72 7.48 -10.63
N LYS A 11 -10.14 6.45 -11.26
CA LYS A 11 -9.60 6.53 -12.63
C LYS A 11 -9.88 5.27 -13.43
N ILE A 12 -10.22 5.46 -14.71
CA ILE A 12 -10.40 4.39 -15.70
C ILE A 12 -9.36 4.59 -16.82
N GLY A 13 -8.70 3.50 -17.23
CA GLY A 13 -7.66 3.52 -18.24
C GLY A 13 -6.26 3.81 -17.67
N LYS A 14 -5.38 4.38 -18.51
CA LYS A 14 -4.01 4.72 -18.12
C LYS A 14 -4.03 5.92 -17.17
N SER A 15 -3.55 5.75 -15.93
CA SER A 15 -3.52 6.86 -14.97
C SER A 15 -2.43 6.73 -13.90
N VAL A 16 -1.94 7.88 -13.44
CA VAL A 16 -1.07 8.01 -12.26
C VAL A 16 -1.80 8.87 -11.23
N VAL A 17 -1.71 8.50 -9.95
CA VAL A 17 -2.17 9.33 -8.83
C VAL A 17 -0.98 9.49 -7.92
N GLU A 18 -0.64 10.73 -7.63
CA GLU A 18 0.40 11.11 -6.68
C GLU A 18 -0.27 11.81 -5.50
N SER A 19 0.18 11.51 -4.28
CA SER A 19 -0.39 12.11 -3.08
C SER A 19 0.66 12.27 -1.99
N GLN A 20 0.81 13.50 -1.51
CA GLN A 20 1.67 13.82 -0.37
C GLN A 20 0.85 14.36 0.79
N LYS A 21 1.05 13.85 2.01
CA LYS A 21 0.35 14.32 3.21
C LYS A 21 1.24 14.45 4.43
N ASN A 22 1.10 15.59 5.11
CA ASN A 22 1.70 15.87 6.42
C ASN A 22 0.59 16.06 7.47
N GLY A 23 0.49 15.15 8.44
CA GLY A 23 -0.48 15.22 9.54
C GLY A 23 -1.40 14.00 9.64
N ARG A 24 -2.71 14.24 9.81
CA ARG A 24 -3.72 13.17 9.92
C ARG A 24 -4.57 13.13 8.65
N GLY A 25 -4.72 11.97 8.01
CA GLY A 25 -5.60 11.84 6.84
C GLY A 25 -5.54 10.50 6.12
N GLY A 26 -6.58 10.21 5.34
CA GLY A 26 -6.70 9.01 4.50
C GLY A 26 -6.35 9.30 3.03
N VAL A 27 -5.87 8.31 2.27
CA VAL A 27 -5.90 8.35 0.80
C VAL A 27 -6.68 7.12 0.38
N GLU A 28 -7.67 7.34 -0.48
CA GLU A 28 -8.49 6.31 -1.08
C GLU A 28 -8.34 6.40 -2.59
N SER A 29 -8.02 5.29 -3.23
CA SER A 29 -7.81 5.24 -4.68
C SER A 29 -8.39 3.99 -5.30
N SER A 30 -9.27 4.16 -6.28
CA SER A 30 -9.85 3.08 -7.08
C SER A 30 -9.50 3.23 -8.55
N LYS A 31 -8.88 2.19 -9.13
CA LYS A 31 -8.35 2.24 -10.51
C LYS A 31 -8.66 0.99 -11.32
N ILE A 32 -9.05 1.20 -12.57
CA ILE A 32 -9.27 0.13 -13.56
C ILE A 32 -8.36 0.37 -14.77
N GLY A 33 -7.51 -0.59 -15.11
CA GLY A 33 -6.56 -0.51 -16.22
C GLY A 33 -5.11 -0.38 -15.78
N LYS A 34 -4.25 0.12 -16.67
CA LYS A 34 -2.82 0.31 -16.39
C LYS A 34 -2.65 1.51 -15.45
N SER A 35 -2.15 1.32 -14.24
CA SER A 35 -2.04 2.44 -13.30
C SER A 35 -0.86 2.40 -12.34
N GLY A 36 -0.36 3.58 -11.97
CA GLY A 36 0.62 3.80 -10.90
C GLY A 36 0.00 4.60 -9.76
N VAL A 37 0.34 4.29 -8.51
CA VAL A 37 0.03 5.15 -7.36
C VAL A 37 1.32 5.39 -6.60
N GLU A 38 1.62 6.64 -6.34
CA GLU A 38 2.75 7.07 -5.52
C GLU A 38 2.21 7.87 -4.34
N GLU A 39 2.58 7.44 -3.13
CA GLU A 39 2.11 8.08 -1.90
C GLU A 39 3.25 8.29 -0.91
N GLU A 40 3.35 9.52 -0.41
CA GLU A 40 4.22 9.86 0.71
C GLU A 40 3.40 10.44 1.86
N LYS A 41 3.55 9.86 3.05
CA LYS A 41 2.80 10.30 4.24
C LYS A 41 3.65 10.38 5.49
N ASN A 42 3.57 11.54 6.15
CA ASN A 42 4.19 11.80 7.44
C ASN A 42 3.10 12.07 8.50
N GLY A 43 2.93 11.15 9.46
CA GLY A 43 2.00 11.30 10.57
C GLY A 43 1.10 10.08 10.81
N ARG A 44 -0.20 10.32 11.07
CA ARG A 44 -1.17 9.23 11.25
C ARG A 44 -2.03 9.11 10.00
N ALA A 45 -1.95 7.98 9.30
CA ALA A 45 -2.66 7.84 8.04
C ALA A 45 -3.25 6.46 7.79
N GLY A 46 -4.41 6.46 7.12
CA GLY A 46 -4.97 5.28 6.45
C GLY A 46 -4.69 5.37 4.95
N VAL A 47 -4.46 4.24 4.30
CA VAL A 47 -4.40 4.14 2.84
C VAL A 47 -5.24 2.96 2.43
N GLU A 48 -6.20 3.20 1.55
CA GLU A 48 -7.02 2.18 0.92
C GLU A 48 -6.84 2.27 -0.59
N SER A 49 -6.60 1.14 -1.22
CA SER A 49 -6.36 1.08 -2.66
C SER A 49 -6.99 -0.15 -3.28
N GLN A 50 -7.87 0.06 -4.25
CA GLN A 50 -8.44 -0.98 -5.09
C GLN A 50 -7.95 -0.84 -6.53
N LYS A 51 -7.34 -1.90 -7.06
CA LYS A 51 -6.79 -1.86 -8.43
C LYS A 51 -7.16 -3.11 -9.23
N MET A 52 -7.73 -2.89 -10.41
CA MET A 52 -8.04 -3.92 -11.41
C MET A 52 -7.15 -3.73 -12.64
N GLY A 53 -6.39 -4.76 -13.03
CA GLY A 53 -5.50 -4.73 -14.19
C GLY A 53 -4.01 -4.68 -13.81
N ASN A 54 -3.19 -4.11 -14.70
CA ASN A 54 -1.76 -3.98 -14.44
C ASN A 54 -1.50 -2.76 -13.56
N SER A 55 -0.95 -2.94 -12.37
CA SER A 55 -0.70 -1.82 -11.47
C SER A 55 0.62 -1.87 -10.73
N THR A 56 1.19 -0.70 -10.50
CA THR A 56 2.27 -0.46 -9.54
C THR A 56 1.76 0.40 -8.40
N ALA A 57 2.26 0.16 -7.20
CA ALA A 57 2.03 1.04 -6.05
C ALA A 57 3.35 1.22 -5.32
N GLU A 58 3.75 2.46 -5.14
CA GLU A 58 4.85 2.84 -4.26
C GLU A 58 4.29 3.64 -3.09
N SER A 59 4.81 3.37 -1.90
CA SER A 59 4.30 3.97 -0.67
C SER A 59 5.41 4.16 0.35
N GLN A 60 5.61 5.41 0.76
CA GLN A 60 6.53 5.78 1.84
C GLN A 60 5.73 6.38 3.00
N LYS A 61 5.86 5.78 4.19
CA LYS A 61 5.05 6.18 5.36
C LYS A 61 5.92 6.29 6.60
N ILE A 62 5.85 7.45 7.27
CA ILE A 62 6.51 7.72 8.54
C ILE A 62 5.45 7.99 9.61
N GLY A 63 5.45 7.21 10.68
CA GLY A 63 4.56 7.38 11.83
C GLY A 63 3.65 6.17 12.07
N LYS A 64 2.36 6.42 12.33
CA LYS A 64 1.36 5.37 12.51
C LYS A 64 0.58 5.21 11.22
N SER A 65 0.63 4.06 10.57
CA SER A 65 -0.09 3.84 9.32
C SER A 65 -0.86 2.52 9.28
N ILE A 66 -2.05 2.57 8.72
CA ILE A 66 -2.78 1.37 8.27
C ILE A 66 -2.82 1.43 6.75
N VAL A 67 -2.53 0.30 6.11
CA VAL A 67 -2.55 0.20 4.65
C VAL A 67 -3.30 -1.05 4.26
N GLU A 68 -4.35 -0.84 3.49
CA GLU A 68 -5.19 -1.88 2.93
C GLU A 68 -5.12 -1.80 1.41
N SER A 69 -4.87 -2.93 0.76
CA SER A 69 -4.73 -2.99 -0.68
C SER A 69 -5.40 -4.24 -1.25
N GLN A 70 -6.33 -4.04 -2.18
CA GLN A 70 -6.90 -5.11 -2.98
C GLN A 70 -6.46 -4.96 -4.43
N LYS A 71 -5.87 -6.03 -4.99
CA LYS A 71 -5.34 -6.02 -6.36
C LYS A 71 -5.74 -7.26 -7.14
N ASN A 72 -6.36 -7.05 -8.29
CA ASN A 72 -6.71 -8.10 -9.24
C ASN A 72 -5.95 -7.88 -10.55
N GLY A 73 -5.08 -8.81 -10.94
CA GLY A 73 -4.27 -8.73 -12.16
C GLY A 73 -2.77 -8.85 -11.90
N ARG A 74 -1.96 -8.14 -12.69
CA ARG A 74 -0.50 -8.08 -12.46
C ARG A 74 -0.16 -6.89 -11.59
N ALA A 75 0.49 -7.12 -10.46
CA ALA A 75 0.72 -6.08 -9.47
C ALA A 75 2.14 -6.04 -8.91
N GLY A 76 2.77 -4.88 -8.97
CA GLY A 76 3.93 -4.52 -8.13
C GLY A 76 3.47 -3.73 -6.91
N VAL A 77 4.03 -4.03 -5.74
CA VAL A 77 3.88 -3.24 -4.51
C VAL A 77 5.26 -3.03 -3.92
N GLU A 78 5.65 -1.78 -3.74
CA GLU A 78 6.84 -1.38 -3.00
C GLU A 78 6.40 -0.52 -1.82
N GLU A 79 6.77 -0.94 -0.62
CA GLU A 79 6.42 -0.22 0.60
C GLU A 79 7.64 0.01 1.50
N ARG A 80 7.82 1.26 1.90
CA ARG A 80 8.77 1.65 2.94
C ARG A 80 8.05 2.27 4.11
N LYS A 81 8.22 1.68 5.30
CA LYS A 81 7.49 2.10 6.51
C LYS A 81 8.44 2.29 7.69
N ILE A 82 8.32 3.44 8.35
CA ILE A 82 9.03 3.76 9.60
C ILE A 82 8.00 4.06 10.69
N GLY A 83 7.99 3.29 11.77
CA GLY A 83 7.10 3.46 12.91
C GLY A 83 6.19 2.26 13.16
N LYS A 84 4.95 2.52 13.62
CA LYS A 84 3.97 1.46 13.88
C LYS A 84 3.10 1.30 12.64
N SER A 85 3.05 0.11 12.04
CA SER A 85 2.20 -0.10 10.88
C SER A 85 1.46 -1.44 10.89
N VAL A 86 0.29 -1.42 10.27
CA VAL A 86 -0.45 -2.62 9.86
C VAL A 86 -0.59 -2.58 8.35
N VAL A 87 -0.35 -3.71 7.71
CA VAL A 87 -0.43 -3.87 6.26
C VAL A 87 -1.28 -5.08 5.96
N GLU A 88 -2.41 -4.85 5.30
CA GLU A 88 -3.31 -5.88 4.84
C GLU A 88 -3.37 -5.83 3.31
N SER A 89 -3.21 -6.99 2.68
CA SER A 89 -3.15 -7.06 1.24
C SER A 89 -3.79 -8.33 0.71
N GLN A 90 -4.85 -8.17 -0.08
CA GLN A 90 -5.47 -9.25 -0.82
C GLN A 90 -5.14 -9.16 -2.30
N LYS A 91 -4.71 -10.27 -2.90
CA LYS A 91 -4.23 -10.30 -4.28
C LYS A 91 -4.76 -11.49 -5.06
N ASN A 92 -5.25 -11.23 -6.27
CA ASN A 92 -5.62 -12.25 -7.24
C ASN A 92 -4.83 -12.04 -8.54
N GLY A 93 -3.95 -12.98 -8.88
CA GLY A 93 -3.12 -12.93 -10.10
C GLY A 93 -1.62 -13.05 -9.84
N ARG A 94 -0.81 -12.32 -10.64
CA ARG A 94 0.66 -12.33 -10.50
C ARG A 94 1.08 -11.11 -9.69
N SER A 95 1.82 -11.29 -8.61
CA SER A 95 2.31 -10.15 -7.83
C SER A 95 3.75 -10.25 -7.37
N ILE A 96 4.41 -9.10 -7.31
CA ILE A 96 5.68 -8.89 -6.63
C ILE A 96 5.42 -7.90 -5.49
N ILE A 97 5.93 -8.22 -4.31
CA ILE A 97 5.87 -7.36 -3.11
C ILE A 97 7.27 -7.19 -2.60
N GLU A 98 7.68 -5.94 -2.46
CA GLU A 98 8.86 -5.57 -1.70
C GLU A 98 8.44 -4.67 -0.54
N SER A 99 9.01 -4.93 0.62
CA SER A 99 8.63 -4.25 1.84
C SER A 99 9.79 -4.05 2.79
N GLN A 100 10.16 -2.81 3.05
CA GLN A 100 11.14 -2.43 4.07
C GLN A 100 10.45 -1.77 5.26
N LYS A 101 10.63 -2.35 6.46
CA LYS A 101 9.89 -1.93 7.65
C LYS A 101 10.81 -1.73 8.85
N ASN A 102 10.82 -0.52 9.41
CA ASN A 102 11.54 -0.18 10.64
C ASN A 102 10.53 0.17 11.74
N GLY A 103 10.42 -0.66 12.79
CA GLY A 103 9.50 -0.46 13.90
C GLY A 103 8.58 -1.65 14.16
N ARG A 104 7.42 -1.41 14.78
CA ARG A 104 6.45 -2.49 15.08
C ARG A 104 5.51 -2.68 13.89
N THR A 105 5.50 -3.85 13.29
CA THR A 105 4.70 -4.09 12.07
C THR A 105 3.90 -5.39 12.10
N GLY A 106 2.62 -5.30 11.75
CA GLY A 106 1.79 -6.45 11.37
C GLY A 106 1.65 -6.50 9.84
N ILE A 107 1.79 -7.69 9.26
CA ILE A 107 1.57 -7.94 7.84
C ILE A 107 0.64 -9.13 7.70
N GLU A 108 -0.48 -8.92 7.02
CA GLU A 108 -1.42 -9.96 6.63
C GLU A 108 -1.57 -9.93 5.11
N GLU A 109 -1.29 -11.07 4.48
CA GLU A 109 -1.31 -11.19 3.03
C GLU A 109 -2.11 -12.42 2.61
N GLN A 110 -3.14 -12.22 1.79
CA GLN A 110 -3.87 -13.30 1.15
C GLN A 110 -3.62 -13.26 -0.36
N LYS A 111 -3.21 -14.39 -0.95
CA LYS A 111 -2.78 -14.44 -2.34
C LYS A 111 -3.35 -15.64 -3.11
N ILE A 112 -4.16 -15.34 -4.12
CA ILE A 112 -4.64 -16.32 -5.09
C ILE A 112 -3.83 -16.13 -6.38
N GLY A 113 -2.86 -17.02 -6.65
CA GLY A 113 -2.03 -16.99 -7.86
C GLY A 113 -0.53 -17.07 -7.59
N ARG A 114 0.29 -16.57 -8.53
CA ARG A 114 1.77 -16.59 -8.38
C ARG A 114 2.22 -15.31 -7.70
N ALA A 115 2.92 -15.42 -6.59
CA ALA A 115 3.44 -14.27 -5.88
C ALA A 115 4.91 -14.45 -5.50
N SER A 116 5.67 -13.36 -5.58
CA SER A 116 6.97 -13.20 -4.94
C SER A 116 6.84 -12.14 -3.86
N VAL A 117 7.36 -12.41 -2.66
CA VAL A 117 7.34 -11.47 -1.54
C VAL A 117 8.71 -11.42 -0.90
N GLU A 118 9.27 -10.23 -0.87
CA GLU A 118 10.48 -9.91 -0.14
C GLU A 118 10.14 -8.90 0.95
N SER A 119 10.55 -9.20 2.19
CA SER A 119 10.36 -8.27 3.30
C SER A 119 11.60 -8.20 4.18
N GLN A 120 12.13 -6.99 4.33
CA GLN A 120 13.21 -6.66 5.24
C GLN A 120 12.67 -5.89 6.43
N LYS A 121 13.11 -6.27 7.64
CA LYS A 121 12.52 -5.77 8.88
C LYS A 121 13.55 -5.48 9.94
N ILE A 122 13.39 -4.33 10.57
CA ILE A 122 14.19 -3.89 11.72
C ILE A 122 13.20 -3.52 12.83
N GLY A 123 12.99 -4.44 13.78
CA GLY A 123 12.05 -4.27 14.89
C GLY A 123 11.11 -5.47 15.08
N LYS A 124 10.12 -5.34 15.98
CA LYS A 124 9.15 -6.41 16.25
C LYS A 124 8.17 -6.54 15.08
N SER A 125 7.95 -7.76 14.60
CA SER A 125 7.01 -7.98 13.51
C SER A 125 6.22 -9.28 13.62
N VAL A 126 5.01 -9.27 13.08
CA VAL A 126 4.17 -10.44 12.81
C VAL A 126 3.92 -10.48 11.30
N VAL A 127 4.05 -11.67 10.69
CA VAL A 127 3.68 -11.93 9.30
C VAL A 127 2.77 -13.11 9.25
N GLU A 128 1.64 -12.93 8.60
CA GLU A 128 0.78 -14.01 8.18
C GLU A 128 0.64 -13.94 6.67
N SER A 129 0.87 -15.08 5.99
CA SER A 129 0.61 -15.21 4.57
C SER A 129 -0.24 -16.44 4.33
N GLN A 130 -1.37 -16.23 3.68
CA GLN A 130 -2.31 -17.26 3.26
C GLN A 130 -2.34 -17.35 1.73
N LYS A 131 -2.61 -18.55 1.22
CA LYS A 131 -2.68 -18.86 -0.21
C LYS A 131 -4.08 -19.30 -0.57
#